data_AF-A0AA47NN56-F1
#
_entry.id   AF-A0AA47NN56-F1
#
_cell.length_a   1.000
_cell.length_b   1.000
_cell.length_c   1.000
_cell.angle_alpha   90.00
_cell.angle_beta   90.00
_cell.angle_gamma   90.00
#
_symmetry.space_group_name_H-M   'P 1'
#
loop_
_entity.id
_entity.type
_entity.pdbx_description
1 polymer ?
#
loop_
_entity_poly.entity_id
_entity_poly.type
_entity_poly.pdbx_seq_one_letter_code
_entity_poly.pdbx_strand_id
1 'polypeptide(L)'
;MSTGHQQHAGQIGKVAVPDDLLIASVLTQFTDQRHNAMAPIHAFCQDISRYIGLLRGYGTMEAHNRSMLRLKFVFGSCAVQALDLVDKHSVTCLSSPSGRKAFQVMGGSGRLYTCFTSCHYCPCPAFAYTVLRRNEGLLCKHLLGVYLSQAMGLTQQESISDQDISTLLAGGATAS
;
A
#
# COMPACT_ATOMS: atom_id res chain seq x y z
N MET A 1 -25.98 48.28 33.70
CA MET A 1 -24.96 48.04 32.66
C MET A 1 -23.96 47.05 33.21
N SER A 2 -24.04 45.79 32.78
CA SER A 2 -22.90 44.88 32.59
C SER A 2 -23.43 43.57 32.00
N THR A 3 -22.80 43.20 30.90
CA THR A 3 -23.11 42.18 29.91
C THR A 3 -22.43 40.85 30.21
N GLY A 4 -22.93 39.76 29.62
CA GLY A 4 -22.15 38.53 29.37
C GLY A 4 -22.83 37.26 29.88
N HIS A 5 -23.78 36.67 29.14
CA HIS A 5 -23.54 35.50 28.28
C HIS A 5 -22.80 34.35 28.97
N GLN A 6 -23.56 33.42 29.55
CA GLN A 6 -23.06 32.09 29.90
C GLN A 6 -23.66 31.09 28.90
N GLN A 7 -22.77 30.54 28.09
CA GLN A 7 -23.05 29.71 26.93
C GLN A 7 -23.57 28.33 27.36
N HIS A 8 -24.56 27.87 26.62
CA HIS A 8 -25.09 26.51 26.60
C HIS A 8 -23.94 25.53 26.32
N ALA A 9 -23.66 24.62 27.26
CA ALA A 9 -22.78 23.48 27.03
C ALA A 9 -23.50 22.51 26.07
N GLY A 10 -23.28 22.74 24.78
CA GLY A 10 -23.69 21.84 23.70
C GLY A 10 -23.02 20.49 23.88
N GLN A 11 -23.85 19.49 24.11
CA GLN A 11 -23.55 18.07 24.13
C GLN A 11 -22.80 17.71 22.83
N ILE A 12 -21.48 17.48 22.93
CA ILE A 12 -20.71 16.88 21.84
C ILE A 12 -21.18 15.45 21.67
N GLY A 13 -22.12 15.26 20.74
CA GLY A 13 -22.56 13.95 20.30
C GLY A 13 -21.34 13.13 19.93
N LYS A 14 -21.16 11.99 20.61
CA LYS A 14 -20.24 10.95 20.16
C LYS A 14 -20.66 10.58 18.74
N VAL A 15 -19.91 11.04 17.75
CA VAL A 15 -20.03 10.54 16.39
C VAL A 15 -19.56 9.10 16.46
N ALA A 16 -20.50 8.16 16.58
CA ALA A 16 -20.23 6.75 16.41
C ALA A 16 -19.76 6.57 14.96
N VAL A 17 -18.46 6.38 14.80
CA VAL A 17 -17.84 6.23 13.48
C VAL A 17 -18.08 4.79 13.04
N PRO A 18 -18.71 4.52 11.88
CA PRO A 18 -18.97 3.17 11.38
C PRO A 18 -17.70 2.34 11.05
N ASP A 19 -16.51 2.90 11.26
CA ASP A 19 -15.21 2.41 10.80
C ASP A 19 -14.51 1.42 11.75
N ASP A 20 -14.92 1.34 13.03
CA ASP A 20 -14.32 0.42 14.00
C ASP A 20 -14.49 -1.04 13.59
N LEU A 21 -15.59 -1.37 12.90
CA LEU A 21 -15.87 -2.73 12.43
C LEU A 21 -14.99 -3.16 11.25
N LEU A 22 -14.57 -2.21 10.39
CA LEU A 22 -13.70 -2.48 9.24
C LEU A 22 -12.23 -2.63 9.67
N ILE A 23 -11.77 -1.76 10.58
CA ILE A 23 -10.45 -1.88 11.19
C ILE A 23 -10.42 -3.17 12.02
N ALA A 24 -11.49 -3.46 12.79
CA ALA A 24 -11.60 -4.71 13.50
C ALA A 24 -11.66 -5.92 12.57
N SER A 25 -12.35 -5.90 11.42
CA SER A 25 -12.38 -7.06 10.50
C SER A 25 -11.00 -7.32 9.89
N VAL A 26 -10.29 -6.27 9.49
CA VAL A 26 -8.91 -6.32 8.99
C VAL A 26 -7.98 -6.85 10.09
N LEU A 27 -8.08 -6.34 11.32
CA LEU A 27 -7.34 -6.84 12.50
C LEU A 27 -7.70 -8.28 12.89
N THR A 28 -8.98 -8.68 12.78
CA THR A 28 -9.45 -10.03 13.12
C THR A 28 -8.95 -11.04 12.10
N GLN A 29 -8.97 -10.68 10.81
CA GLN A 29 -8.33 -11.45 9.75
C GLN A 29 -6.82 -11.60 9.97
N PHE A 30 -6.15 -10.65 10.66
CA PHE A 30 -4.74 -10.75 11.03
C PHE A 30 -4.47 -11.63 12.27
N THR A 31 -5.36 -11.61 13.28
CA THR A 31 -5.17 -12.41 14.50
C THR A 31 -5.27 -13.92 14.27
N ASP A 32 -5.99 -14.35 13.22
CA ASP A 32 -6.20 -15.77 12.87
C ASP A 32 -5.04 -16.37 12.03
N GLN A 33 -4.08 -15.56 11.58
CA GLN A 33 -3.06 -15.99 10.59
C GLN A 33 -1.85 -16.73 11.16
N ARG A 34 -1.97 -17.37 12.32
CA ARG A 34 -0.83 -18.12 12.89
C ARG A 34 -0.63 -19.53 12.31
N HIS A 35 -1.49 -20.02 11.40
CA HIS A 35 -1.49 -21.45 11.06
C HIS A 35 -1.58 -21.90 9.58
N ASN A 36 -1.57 -21.04 8.55
CA ASN A 36 -1.50 -21.56 7.17
C ASN A 36 -0.89 -20.58 6.14
N ALA A 37 0.19 -20.99 5.48
CA ALA A 37 0.99 -20.15 4.59
C ALA A 37 0.40 -20.04 3.16
N MET A 38 0.53 -18.86 2.54
CA MET A 38 0.21 -18.47 1.14
C MET A 38 -1.22 -17.99 0.82
N ALA A 39 -2.31 -18.71 1.14
CA ALA A 39 -3.68 -18.21 0.90
C ALA A 39 -4.01 -16.82 1.52
N PRO A 40 -3.47 -16.46 2.70
CA PRO A 40 -3.85 -15.21 3.36
C PRO A 40 -3.25 -13.94 2.74
N ILE A 41 -2.11 -14.04 2.04
CA ILE A 41 -1.43 -12.87 1.46
C ILE A 41 -2.19 -12.36 0.21
N HIS A 42 -2.74 -13.29 -0.56
CA HIS A 42 -3.56 -12.95 -1.73
C HIS A 42 -4.89 -12.29 -1.31
N ALA A 43 -5.56 -12.83 -0.29
CA ALA A 43 -6.75 -12.21 0.30
C ALA A 43 -6.42 -10.82 0.88
N PHE A 44 -5.32 -10.71 1.60
CA PHE A 44 -4.83 -9.45 2.13
C PHE A 44 -4.54 -8.41 1.03
N CYS A 45 -4.02 -8.79 -0.13
CA CYS A 45 -3.78 -7.83 -1.21
C CYS A 45 -5.04 -7.41 -1.96
N GLN A 46 -6.06 -8.27 -2.00
CA GLN A 46 -7.41 -7.86 -2.40
C GLN A 46 -8.02 -6.89 -1.39
N ASP A 47 -7.83 -7.14 -0.09
CA ASP A 47 -8.31 -6.26 0.98
C ASP A 47 -7.59 -4.91 1.00
N ILE A 48 -6.27 -4.88 0.73
CA ILE A 48 -5.52 -3.65 0.49
C ILE A 48 -6.10 -2.88 -0.69
N SER A 49 -6.32 -3.56 -1.82
CA SER A 49 -6.85 -2.90 -3.03
C SER A 49 -8.25 -2.32 -2.77
N ARG A 50 -9.07 -3.02 -1.98
CA ARG A 50 -10.39 -2.57 -1.53
C ARG A 50 -10.28 -1.38 -0.58
N TYR A 51 -9.39 -1.46 0.42
CA TYR A 51 -9.14 -0.40 1.38
C TYR A 51 -8.66 0.88 0.69
N ILE A 52 -7.73 0.78 -0.27
CA ILE A 52 -7.25 1.94 -1.04
C ILE A 52 -8.33 2.45 -2.00
N GLY A 53 -9.18 1.57 -2.54
CA GLY A 53 -10.36 1.96 -3.31
C GLY A 53 -11.33 2.84 -2.51
N LEU A 54 -11.47 2.61 -1.20
CA LEU A 54 -12.23 3.49 -0.31
C LEU A 54 -11.58 4.88 -0.20
N LEU A 55 -10.23 4.98 -0.24
CA LEU A 55 -9.52 6.26 -0.16
C LEU A 55 -9.82 7.18 -1.36
N ARG A 56 -10.12 6.64 -2.55
CA ARG A 56 -10.57 7.43 -3.72
C ARG A 56 -11.87 8.19 -3.49
N GLY A 57 -12.73 7.73 -2.59
CA GLY A 57 -14.05 8.32 -2.35
C GLY A 57 -14.04 9.60 -1.53
N TYR A 58 -12.93 9.94 -0.86
CA TYR A 58 -12.92 11.01 0.12
C TYR A 58 -12.08 12.23 -0.30
N GLY A 59 -12.62 13.06 -1.20
CA GLY A 59 -11.97 14.26 -1.76
C GLY A 59 -11.86 15.48 -0.82
N THR A 60 -11.71 15.31 0.50
CA THR A 60 -11.62 16.43 1.47
C THR A 60 -10.34 16.38 2.30
N MET A 61 -9.81 17.52 2.77
CA MET A 61 -8.57 17.58 3.56
C MET A 61 -8.62 16.77 4.86
N GLU A 62 -9.77 16.71 5.52
CA GLU A 62 -9.94 15.87 6.71
C GLU A 62 -9.83 14.38 6.37
N ALA A 63 -10.34 13.99 5.20
CA ALA A 63 -10.23 12.62 4.76
C ALA A 63 -8.81 12.24 4.38
N HIS A 64 -8.03 13.15 3.81
CA HIS A 64 -6.61 12.94 3.60
C HIS A 64 -5.89 12.62 4.93
N ASN A 65 -6.13 13.41 5.98
CA ASN A 65 -5.55 13.16 7.31
C ASN A 65 -6.01 11.82 7.91
N ARG A 66 -7.30 11.48 7.82
CA ARG A 66 -7.83 10.19 8.30
C ARG A 66 -7.22 9.01 7.53
N SER A 67 -7.03 9.16 6.23
CA SER A 67 -6.43 8.14 5.35
C SER A 67 -4.97 7.87 5.74
N MET A 68 -4.19 8.92 5.98
CA MET A 68 -2.80 8.81 6.41
C MET A 68 -2.67 8.13 7.78
N LEU A 69 -3.53 8.48 8.74
CA LEU A 69 -3.52 7.88 10.08
C LEU A 69 -3.80 6.37 10.03
N ARG A 70 -4.81 5.96 9.27
CA ARG A 70 -5.13 4.54 9.10
C ARG A 70 -4.02 3.78 8.37
N LEU A 71 -3.41 4.37 7.34
CA LEU A 71 -2.30 3.75 6.63
C LEU A 71 -1.09 3.54 7.55
N LYS A 72 -0.75 4.54 8.38
CA LYS A 72 0.29 4.43 9.41
C LYS A 72 -0.05 3.40 10.49
N PHE A 73 -1.32 3.26 10.86
CA PHE A 73 -1.75 2.27 11.82
C PHE A 73 -1.53 0.83 11.31
N VAL A 74 -1.87 0.55 10.05
CA VAL A 74 -1.75 -0.80 9.46
C VAL A 74 -0.33 -1.12 9.02
N PHE A 75 0.36 -0.18 8.36
CA PHE A 75 1.67 -0.42 7.72
C PHE A 75 2.84 0.21 8.47
N GLY A 76 2.59 0.86 9.61
CA GLY A 76 3.62 1.50 10.42
C GLY A 76 4.36 2.59 9.66
N SER A 77 5.67 2.67 9.88
CA SER A 77 6.54 3.70 9.33
C SER A 77 6.77 3.58 7.82
N CYS A 78 6.53 2.40 7.22
CA CYS A 78 6.73 2.23 5.78
C CYS A 78 5.64 2.91 4.94
N ALA A 79 4.50 3.26 5.55
CA ALA A 79 3.39 3.97 4.92
C ALA A 79 3.79 5.31 4.30
N VAL A 80 4.50 6.15 5.07
CA VAL A 80 4.94 7.48 4.59
C VAL A 80 5.93 7.33 3.44
N GLN A 81 6.88 6.41 3.59
CA GLN A 81 7.89 6.17 2.56
C GLN A 81 7.28 5.59 1.27
N ALA A 82 6.17 4.85 1.37
CA ALA A 82 5.43 4.37 0.22
C ALA A 82 4.67 5.49 -0.48
N LEU A 83 4.05 6.41 0.26
CA LEU A 83 3.42 7.61 -0.29
C LEU A 83 4.46 8.50 -1.00
N ASP A 84 5.65 8.68 -0.43
CA ASP A 84 6.74 9.42 -1.08
C ASP A 84 7.11 8.83 -2.46
N LEU A 85 7.05 7.51 -2.62
CA LEU A 85 7.31 6.84 -3.90
C LEU A 85 6.19 7.12 -4.91
N VAL A 86 4.94 7.18 -4.44
CA VAL A 86 3.78 7.50 -5.28
C VAL A 86 3.82 8.94 -5.74
N ASP A 87 4.09 9.88 -4.83
CA ASP A 87 4.18 11.31 -5.12
C ASP A 87 5.30 11.61 -6.12
N LYS A 88 6.39 10.84 -6.09
CA LYS A 88 7.50 10.91 -7.05
C LYS A 88 7.26 10.12 -8.34
N HIS A 89 6.07 9.56 -8.54
CA HIS A 89 5.74 8.69 -9.66
C HIS A 89 6.75 7.55 -9.88
N SER A 90 7.37 7.04 -8.82
CA SER A 90 8.53 6.13 -8.90
C SER A 90 8.16 4.68 -9.25
N VAL A 91 6.92 4.42 -9.71
CA VAL A 91 6.41 3.08 -10.01
C VAL A 91 6.06 2.95 -11.49
N THR A 92 6.69 1.97 -12.15
CA THR A 92 6.42 1.60 -13.54
C THR A 92 5.96 0.14 -13.61
N CYS A 93 4.82 -0.09 -14.25
CA CYS A 93 4.32 -1.42 -14.61
C CYS A 93 4.86 -1.78 -15.99
N LEU A 94 5.74 -2.78 -16.02
CA LEU A 94 6.18 -3.44 -17.23
C LEU A 94 5.15 -4.51 -17.61
N SER A 95 4.64 -4.45 -18.82
CA SER A 95 3.67 -5.41 -19.35
C SER A 95 4.12 -5.95 -20.69
N SER A 96 3.93 -7.25 -20.92
CA SER A 96 4.20 -7.86 -22.22
C SER A 96 2.92 -8.36 -22.89
N PRO A 97 2.92 -8.59 -24.22
CA PRO A 97 1.74 -9.07 -24.95
C PRO A 97 1.19 -10.42 -24.43
N SER A 98 2.03 -11.29 -23.86
CA SER A 98 1.58 -12.53 -23.20
C SER A 98 0.81 -12.30 -21.89
N GLY A 99 0.68 -11.06 -21.42
CA GLY A 99 -0.01 -10.70 -20.18
C GLY A 99 0.85 -10.78 -18.93
N ARG A 100 2.14 -11.11 -19.05
CA ARG A 100 3.10 -11.07 -17.93
C ARG A 100 3.30 -9.62 -17.48
N LYS A 101 3.43 -9.43 -16.16
CA LYS A 101 3.63 -8.11 -15.55
C LYS A 101 4.70 -8.15 -14.47
N ALA A 102 5.48 -7.07 -14.39
CA ALA A 102 6.41 -6.80 -13.30
C ALA A 102 6.35 -5.30 -12.96
N PHE A 103 6.71 -4.95 -11.72
CA PHE A 103 6.65 -3.57 -11.28
C PHE A 103 8.04 -3.10 -10.88
N GLN A 104 8.57 -2.11 -11.59
CA GLN A 104 9.81 -1.47 -11.23
C GLN A 104 9.53 -0.28 -10.32
N VAL A 105 10.26 -0.22 -9.21
CA VAL A 105 10.15 0.84 -8.22
C VAL A 105 11.53 1.44 -7.99
N MET A 106 11.69 2.74 -8.27
CA MET A 106 12.92 3.45 -7.95
C MET A 106 12.94 3.80 -6.46
N GLY A 107 13.79 3.12 -5.69
CA GLY A 107 13.95 3.37 -4.26
C GLY A 107 14.61 4.72 -3.98
N GLY A 108 14.48 5.22 -2.75
CA GLY A 108 15.07 6.51 -2.36
C GLY A 108 16.60 6.60 -2.46
N SER A 109 17.31 5.47 -2.59
CA SER A 109 18.75 5.43 -2.85
C SER A 109 19.12 5.43 -4.35
N GLY A 110 18.14 5.62 -5.24
CA GLY A 110 18.30 5.47 -6.69
C GLY A 110 18.35 4.02 -7.18
N ARG A 111 18.30 3.03 -6.27
CA ARG A 111 18.30 1.61 -6.65
C ARG A 111 16.93 1.20 -7.19
N LEU A 112 16.92 0.55 -8.35
CA LEU A 112 15.71 -0.01 -8.95
C LEU A 112 15.37 -1.36 -8.32
N TYR A 113 14.11 -1.53 -7.93
CA TYR A 113 13.58 -2.78 -7.39
C TYR A 113 12.48 -3.32 -8.29
N THR A 114 12.69 -4.52 -8.81
CA THR A 114 11.67 -5.28 -9.53
C THR A 114 10.82 -6.06 -8.54
N CYS A 115 9.55 -5.67 -8.44
CA CYS A 115 8.55 -6.23 -7.54
C CYS A 115 7.54 -7.07 -8.33
N PHE A 116 7.03 -8.12 -7.69
CA PHE A 116 6.03 -9.01 -8.28
C PHE A 116 4.79 -9.05 -7.39
N THR A 117 3.69 -8.45 -7.88
CA THR A 117 2.43 -8.36 -7.12
C THR A 117 1.65 -9.68 -7.14
N SER A 118 1.94 -10.60 -8.05
CA SER A 118 1.32 -11.94 -8.12
C SER A 118 1.70 -12.84 -6.94
N CYS A 119 2.90 -12.64 -6.38
CA CYS A 119 3.42 -13.40 -5.24
C CYS A 119 3.87 -12.50 -4.08
N HIS A 120 3.53 -11.22 -4.13
CA HIS A 120 3.83 -10.23 -3.08
C HIS A 120 5.33 -10.17 -2.73
N TYR A 121 6.19 -10.23 -3.74
CA TYR A 121 7.63 -10.29 -3.56
C TYR A 121 8.32 -8.98 -3.91
N CYS A 122 9.27 -8.58 -3.06
CA CYS A 122 10.23 -7.54 -3.36
C CYS A 122 11.63 -7.98 -2.90
N PRO A 123 12.68 -7.83 -3.73
CA PRO A 123 14.04 -8.22 -3.37
C PRO A 123 14.73 -7.23 -2.41
N CYS A 124 14.00 -6.26 -1.83
CA CYS A 124 14.62 -5.26 -0.97
C CYS A 124 14.99 -5.82 0.42
N PRO A 125 16.04 -5.28 1.07
CA PRO A 125 16.47 -5.76 2.38
C PRO A 125 15.37 -5.70 3.45
N ALA A 126 14.54 -4.65 3.42
CA ALA A 126 13.43 -4.49 4.37
C ALA A 126 12.37 -5.59 4.23
N PHE A 127 12.08 -6.04 3.00
CA PHE A 127 11.16 -7.16 2.80
C PHE A 127 11.73 -8.46 3.39
N ALA A 128 12.98 -8.78 3.05
CA ALA A 128 13.64 -9.98 3.57
C ALA A 128 13.75 -9.99 5.11
N TYR A 129 14.05 -8.84 5.72
CA TYR A 129 14.23 -8.76 7.16
C TYR A 129 12.90 -8.59 7.91
N THR A 130 12.13 -7.54 7.62
CA THR A 130 10.94 -7.16 8.40
C THR A 130 9.76 -8.07 8.12
N VAL A 131 9.52 -8.40 6.85
CA VAL A 131 8.36 -9.21 6.45
C VAL A 131 8.67 -10.70 6.63
N LEU A 132 9.71 -11.21 5.98
CA LEU A 132 9.97 -12.66 5.96
C LEU A 132 10.62 -13.18 7.25
N ARG A 133 11.65 -12.50 7.78
CA ARG A 133 12.40 -13.02 8.95
C ARG A 133 11.80 -12.66 10.30
N ARG A 134 11.33 -11.42 10.44
CA ARG A 134 10.82 -10.89 11.72
C ARG A 134 9.31 -11.00 11.85
N ASN A 135 8.59 -11.08 10.73
CA ASN A 135 7.13 -11.03 10.70
C ASN A 135 6.56 -9.79 11.45
N GLU A 136 7.28 -8.67 11.36
CA GLU A 136 6.98 -7.40 12.04
C GLU A 136 6.28 -6.39 11.12
N GLY A 137 6.08 -6.74 9.86
CA GLY A 137 5.40 -5.89 8.89
C GLY A 137 4.81 -6.71 7.75
N LEU A 138 3.71 -6.21 7.19
CA LEU A 138 2.95 -6.90 6.15
C LEU A 138 3.59 -6.76 4.76
N LEU A 139 4.11 -5.56 4.48
CA LEU A 139 4.74 -5.21 3.21
C LEU A 139 5.97 -4.33 3.46
N CYS A 140 6.90 -4.36 2.51
CA CYS A 140 7.88 -3.28 2.41
C CYS A 140 7.24 -2.06 1.72
N LYS A 141 7.89 -0.90 1.87
CA LYS A 141 7.43 0.34 1.23
C LYS A 141 7.28 0.24 -0.30
N HIS A 142 8.07 -0.62 -0.97
CA HIS A 142 8.02 -0.71 -2.43
C HIS A 142 6.75 -1.43 -2.88
N LEU A 143 6.41 -2.58 -2.27
CA LEU A 143 5.14 -3.27 -2.58
C LEU A 143 3.94 -2.40 -2.20
N LEU A 144 4.00 -1.76 -1.03
CA LEU A 144 2.95 -0.82 -0.64
C LEU A 144 2.82 0.34 -1.63
N GLY A 145 3.95 0.91 -2.08
CA GLY A 145 3.98 1.95 -3.09
C GLY A 145 3.40 1.51 -4.44
N VAL A 146 3.64 0.26 -4.86
CA VAL A 146 3.01 -0.33 -6.05
C VAL A 146 1.50 -0.36 -5.89
N TYR A 147 0.99 -0.93 -4.79
CA TYR A 147 -0.46 -1.01 -4.56
C TYR A 147 -1.12 0.36 -4.50
N LEU A 148 -0.51 1.31 -3.79
CA LEU A 148 -1.01 2.68 -3.70
C LEU A 148 -1.00 3.37 -5.06
N SER A 149 0.09 3.27 -5.81
CA SER A 149 0.21 3.84 -7.15
C SER A 149 -0.86 3.27 -8.09
N GLN A 150 -1.09 1.95 -8.07
CA GLN A 150 -2.09 1.30 -8.91
C GLN A 150 -3.51 1.75 -8.55
N ALA A 151 -3.82 1.76 -7.27
CA ALA A 151 -5.15 2.12 -6.80
C ALA A 151 -5.45 3.62 -6.98
N MET A 152 -4.42 4.48 -6.96
CA MET A 152 -4.56 5.90 -7.31
C MET A 152 -4.60 6.14 -8.83
N GLY A 153 -4.18 5.16 -9.64
CA GLY A 153 -4.10 5.30 -11.09
C GLY A 153 -2.88 6.11 -11.54
N LEU A 154 -1.83 6.14 -10.72
CA LEU A 154 -0.59 6.89 -10.94
C LEU A 154 0.58 6.00 -11.40
N THR A 155 0.31 4.73 -11.67
CA THR A 155 1.33 3.78 -12.14
C THR A 155 1.66 4.02 -13.60
N GLN A 156 2.93 4.30 -13.88
CA GLN A 156 3.41 4.44 -15.25
C GLN A 156 3.30 3.09 -15.96
N GLN A 157 2.96 3.09 -17.25
CA GLN A 157 2.81 1.87 -18.04
C GLN A 157 3.88 1.82 -19.10
N GLU A 158 4.53 0.66 -19.24
CA GLU A 158 5.51 0.40 -20.26
C GLU A 158 5.25 -0.97 -20.89
N SER A 159 5.24 -1.00 -22.22
CA SER A 159 5.10 -2.23 -22.99
C SER A 159 6.49 -2.74 -23.37
N ILE A 160 6.81 -3.97 -23.00
CA ILE A 160 8.08 -4.62 -23.30
C ILE A 160 7.86 -5.96 -24.01
N SER A 161 8.90 -6.49 -24.66
CA SER A 161 8.78 -7.78 -25.34
C SER A 161 8.63 -8.94 -24.35
N ASP A 162 8.13 -10.06 -24.87
CA ASP A 162 8.08 -11.29 -24.09
C ASP A 162 9.46 -11.83 -23.71
N GLN A 163 10.50 -11.52 -24.49
CA GLN A 163 11.88 -11.87 -24.20
C GLN A 163 12.45 -11.00 -23.08
N ASP A 164 12.17 -9.70 -23.09
CA ASP A 164 12.68 -8.76 -22.07
C ASP A 164 12.10 -9.08 -20.70
N ILE A 165 10.78 -9.28 -20.61
CA ILE A 165 10.16 -9.61 -19.33
C ILE A 165 10.64 -10.97 -18.81
N SER A 166 10.89 -11.93 -19.71
CA SER A 166 11.45 -13.23 -19.34
C SER A 166 12.86 -13.10 -18.77
N THR A 167 13.69 -12.24 -19.37
CA THR A 167 15.05 -11.96 -18.91
C THR A 167 15.03 -11.33 -17.53
N LEU A 168 14.13 -10.37 -17.31
CA LEU A 168 13.92 -9.72 -16.01
C LEU A 168 13.43 -10.69 -14.94
N LEU A 169 12.53 -11.61 -15.29
CA LEU A 169 12.07 -12.68 -14.39
C LEU A 169 13.17 -13.69 -14.05
N ALA A 170 14.10 -13.95 -14.98
CA ALA A 170 15.27 -14.79 -14.77
C ALA A 170 16.39 -14.11 -13.95
N GLY A 171 16.20 -12.84 -13.55
CA GLY A 171 17.20 -12.06 -12.80
C GLY A 171 18.24 -11.35 -13.66
N GLY A 172 18.06 -11.34 -14.99
CA GLY A 172 18.88 -10.56 -15.92
C GLY A 172 18.45 -9.09 -15.98
N ALA A 173 19.40 -8.19 -16.27
CA ALA A 173 19.07 -6.82 -16.64
C ALA A 173 18.57 -6.80 -18.09
N THR A 174 17.47 -6.11 -18.36
CA THR A 174 16.99 -5.84 -19.72
C THR A 174 17.94 -4.83 -20.37
N ALA A 175 18.44 -5.13 -21.57
CA ALA A 175 19.17 -4.15 -22.35
C ALA A 175 18.17 -3.08 -22.84
N SER A 176 18.36 -1.84 -22.40
CA SER A 176 17.69 -0.66 -22.96
C SER A 176 18.43 -0.17 -24.20
#